data_AF-A0A8T6PDG9-F1
#
_entry.id   AF-A0A8T6PDG9-F1
#
_cell.length_a   1.000
_cell.length_b   1.000
_cell.length_c   1.000
_cell.angle_alpha   90.00
_cell.angle_beta   90.00
_cell.angle_gamma   90.00
#
_symmetry.space_group_name_H-M   'P 1'
#
loop_
_entity.id
_entity.type
_entity.pdbx_description
1 polymer ?
#
loop_
_entity_poly.entity_id
_entity_poly.type
_entity_poly.pdbx_seq_one_letter_code
_entity_poly.pdbx_strand_id
1 'polypeptide(L)'
;MTPPIDVIEDPAEVRRQVDDLIDSHQLSLPITVISDLSVAKVDFSDLVIGMASALRNGPSGGSVWNAELTNILVGSGPLVRLLANSMGQQQYGGVKVEHFESLDQALEHAKRTLERAK
;
A
#
# COMPACT_ATOMS: atom_id res chain seq x y z
N MET A 1 -11.52 18.60 13.65
CA MET A 1 -11.88 17.29 13.07
C MET A 1 -11.58 17.36 11.58
N THR A 2 -10.64 16.53 11.11
CA THR A 2 -10.36 16.43 9.67
C THR A 2 -11.53 15.68 9.03
N PRO A 3 -12.17 16.21 7.97
CA PRO A 3 -13.25 15.51 7.29
C PRO A 3 -12.74 14.17 6.71
N PRO A 4 -13.62 13.16 6.57
CA PRO A 4 -13.26 11.94 5.87
C PRO A 4 -12.90 12.29 4.42
N ILE A 5 -11.71 11.88 4.01
CA ILE A 5 -11.19 12.16 2.67
C ILE A 5 -11.87 11.20 1.70
N ASP A 6 -12.46 11.75 0.64
CA ASP A 6 -12.99 10.97 -0.47
C ASP A 6 -11.82 10.49 -1.33
N VAL A 7 -11.49 9.20 -1.23
CA VAL A 7 -10.31 8.57 -1.81
C VAL A 7 -10.37 8.50 -3.35
N ILE A 8 -11.53 8.85 -3.93
CA ILE A 8 -11.83 8.65 -5.35
C ILE A 8 -11.39 9.84 -6.22
N GLU A 9 -11.32 11.07 -5.68
CA GLU A 9 -11.14 12.27 -6.52
C GLU A 9 -9.68 12.73 -6.70
N ASP A 10 -8.79 12.50 -5.73
CA ASP A 10 -7.37 12.88 -5.85
C ASP A 10 -6.41 11.88 -5.17
N PRO A 11 -6.05 10.79 -5.87
CA PRO A 11 -5.17 9.76 -5.32
C PRO A 11 -3.75 10.26 -5.03
N ALA A 12 -3.29 11.32 -5.70
CA ALA A 12 -1.97 11.90 -5.44
C ALA A 12 -1.95 12.69 -4.14
N GLU A 13 -3.00 13.47 -3.86
CA GLU A 13 -3.13 14.20 -2.61
C GLU A 13 -3.36 13.28 -1.42
N VAL A 14 -4.18 12.23 -1.56
CA VAL A 14 -4.33 11.19 -0.53
C VAL A 14 -2.98 10.55 -0.21
N ARG A 15 -2.20 10.21 -1.25
CA ARG A 15 -0.89 9.61 -1.06
C ARG A 15 0.06 10.55 -0.32
N ARG A 16 0.10 11.82 -0.71
CA ARG A 16 0.90 12.86 -0.04
C ARG A 16 0.56 12.96 1.44
N GLN A 17 -0.72 12.96 1.80
CA GLN A 17 -1.15 13.05 3.20
C GLN A 17 -0.83 11.80 4.02
N VAL A 18 -0.91 10.61 3.41
CA VAL A 18 -0.49 9.36 4.07
C VAL A 18 1.02 9.37 4.32
N ASP A 19 1.81 9.80 3.33
CA ASP A 19 3.26 9.92 3.46
C ASP A 19 3.62 10.98 4.53
N ASP A 20 2.96 12.15 4.54
CA ASP A 20 3.12 13.17 5.60
C ASP A 20 2.80 12.62 6.99
N LEU A 21 1.74 11.81 7.12
CA LEU A 21 1.33 11.22 8.40
C LEU A 21 2.36 10.20 8.91
N ILE A 22 2.90 9.38 8.01
CA ILE A 22 3.98 8.42 8.31
C ILE A 22 5.26 9.17 8.72
N ASP A 23 5.64 10.20 7.96
CA ASP A 23 6.88 10.96 8.19
C ASP A 23 6.80 11.88 9.42
N SER A 24 5.59 12.26 9.85
CA SER A 24 5.38 13.13 11.02
C SER A 24 5.78 12.49 12.36
N HIS A 25 6.10 11.20 12.41
CA HIS A 25 6.33 10.40 13.62
C HIS A 25 5.18 10.46 14.66
N GLN A 26 3.99 10.91 14.26
CA GLN A 26 2.81 10.94 15.15
C GLN A 26 2.17 9.56 15.32
N LEU A 27 2.51 8.62 14.44
CA LEU A 27 2.07 7.23 14.52
C LEU A 27 3.10 6.39 15.27
N SER A 28 2.62 5.56 16.19
CA SER A 28 3.47 4.56 16.85
C SER A 28 3.66 3.36 15.92
N LEU A 29 4.91 2.97 15.71
CA LEU A 29 5.25 1.76 14.96
C LEU A 29 4.90 0.50 15.77
N PRO A 30 4.59 -0.62 15.08
CA PRO A 30 4.53 -0.79 13.62
C PRO A 30 3.22 -0.29 13.01
N ILE A 31 3.28 0.15 11.75
CA ILE A 31 2.11 0.59 10.98
C ILE A 31 1.83 -0.44 9.86
N THR A 32 0.57 -0.79 9.68
CA THR A 32 0.11 -1.63 8.57
C THR A 32 -0.75 -0.80 7.62
N VAL A 33 -0.40 -0.80 6.33
CA VAL A 33 -1.13 -0.12 5.25
C VAL A 33 -1.85 -1.18 4.42
N ILE A 34 -3.17 -1.06 4.31
CA ILE A 34 -4.00 -1.95 3.49
C ILE A 34 -4.56 -1.16 2.31
N SER A 35 -4.19 -1.58 1.11
CA SER A 35 -4.67 -1.01 -0.16
C SER A 35 -5.69 -1.97 -0.77
N ASP A 36 -6.98 -1.63 -0.70
CA ASP A 36 -8.06 -2.45 -1.25
C ASP A 36 -8.38 -2.06 -2.70
N LEU A 37 -8.02 -2.96 -3.63
CA LEU A 37 -8.27 -2.83 -5.06
C LEU A 37 -9.42 -3.74 -5.52
N SER A 38 -10.15 -4.40 -4.61
CA SER A 38 -11.23 -5.34 -4.96
C SER A 38 -12.41 -4.66 -5.67
N VAL A 39 -12.63 -3.38 -5.39
CA VAL A 39 -13.68 -2.55 -6.01
C VAL A 39 -13.13 -1.63 -7.11
N ALA A 40 -11.81 -1.57 -7.28
CA ALA A 40 -11.17 -0.70 -8.26
C ALA A 40 -11.18 -1.35 -9.65
N LYS A 41 -11.64 -0.61 -10.65
CA LYS A 41 -11.47 -0.98 -12.06
C LYS A 41 -10.06 -0.58 -12.50
N VAL A 42 -9.07 -1.39 -12.14
CA VAL A 42 -7.67 -1.19 -12.52
C VAL A 42 -7.43 -1.84 -13.87
N ASP A 43 -7.00 -1.07 -14.86
CA ASP A 43 -6.48 -1.62 -16.10
C ASP A 43 -4.95 -1.82 -16.03
N PHE A 44 -4.37 -2.42 -17.07
CA PHE A 44 -2.93 -2.68 -17.09
C PHE A 44 -2.10 -1.38 -17.14
N SER A 45 -2.60 -0.33 -17.80
CA SER A 45 -1.93 0.96 -17.91
C SER A 45 -1.88 1.65 -16.55
N ASP A 46 -2.98 1.62 -15.80
CA ASP A 46 -3.07 2.15 -14.44
C ASP A 46 -2.04 1.48 -13.51
N LEU A 47 -1.91 0.15 -13.63
CA LEU A 47 -0.94 -0.62 -12.86
C LEU A 47 0.51 -0.21 -13.19
N VAL A 48 0.84 -0.09 -14.48
CA VAL A 48 2.18 0.35 -14.92
C VAL A 48 2.48 1.78 -14.45
N ILE A 49 1.51 2.68 -14.54
CA ILE A 49 1.64 4.07 -14.07
C ILE A 49 1.84 4.10 -12.55
N GLY A 50 1.06 3.32 -11.80
CA GLY A 50 1.16 3.21 -10.34
C GLY A 50 2.54 2.71 -9.89
N MET A 51 3.05 1.65 -10.53
CA MET A 51 4.41 1.15 -10.26
C MET A 51 5.49 2.17 -10.62
N ALA A 52 5.35 2.85 -11.77
CA ALA A 52 6.30 3.87 -12.19
C ALA A 52 6.33 5.06 -11.21
N SER A 53 5.17 5.43 -10.65
CA SER A 53 5.06 6.45 -9.61
C SER A 53 5.75 6.02 -8.31
N ALA A 54 5.50 4.79 -7.85
CA ALA A 54 6.15 4.22 -6.67
C ALA A 54 7.69 4.13 -6.81
N LEU A 55 8.19 3.90 -8.03
CA LEU A 55 9.63 3.86 -8.32
C LEU A 55 10.30 5.23 -8.43
N ARG A 56 9.62 6.23 -9.02
CA ARG A 56 10.21 7.56 -9.27
C ARG A 56 10.60 8.30 -7.99
N ASN A 57 9.89 8.04 -6.90
CA ASN A 57 10.16 8.66 -5.61
C ASN A 57 11.30 7.96 -4.85
N GLY A 58 11.75 6.78 -5.33
CA GLY A 58 12.88 6.05 -4.79
C GLY A 58 12.70 5.61 -3.32
N PRO A 59 13.77 5.10 -2.68
CA PRO A 59 13.78 4.72 -1.27
C PRO A 59 13.45 5.88 -0.31
N SER A 60 13.54 7.12 -0.81
CA SER A 60 13.33 8.36 -0.08
C SER A 60 11.88 8.84 -0.07
N GLY A 61 10.97 8.16 -0.78
CA GLY A 61 9.64 8.70 -1.03
C GLY A 61 8.55 7.64 -1.02
N GLY A 62 7.94 7.49 0.15
CA GLY A 62 6.60 6.95 0.31
C GLY A 62 6.50 5.62 1.05
N SER A 63 5.30 5.34 1.55
CA SER A 63 4.95 4.20 2.42
C SER A 63 5.38 2.80 1.94
N VAL A 64 5.66 2.65 0.64
CA VAL A 64 6.04 1.36 0.04
C VAL A 64 7.49 0.99 0.38
N TRP A 65 8.36 1.98 0.57
CA TRP A 65 9.80 1.73 0.79
C TRP A 65 10.22 1.77 2.26
N ASN A 66 9.34 2.22 3.14
CA ASN A 66 9.61 2.26 4.57
C ASN A 66 9.53 0.84 5.15
N ALA A 67 10.68 0.31 5.59
CA ALA A 67 10.83 -1.04 6.13
C ALA A 67 10.06 -1.26 7.45
N GLU A 68 9.64 -0.19 8.12
CA GLU A 68 8.84 -0.23 9.35
C GLU A 68 7.33 -0.34 9.05
N LEU A 69 6.96 -0.31 7.77
CA LEU A 69 5.59 -0.46 7.30
C LEU A 69 5.36 -1.85 6.71
N THR A 70 4.23 -2.44 7.11
CA THR A 70 3.71 -3.65 6.44
C THR A 70 2.71 -3.22 5.37
N ASN A 71 3.00 -3.49 4.10
CA ASN A 71 2.12 -3.17 2.99
C ASN A 71 1.31 -4.41 2.58
N ILE A 72 -0.01 -4.27 2.54
CA ILE A 72 -0.95 -5.32 2.16
C ILE A 72 -1.80 -4.84 0.97
N LEU A 73 -1.90 -5.67 -0.07
CA LEU A 73 -2.80 -5.50 -1.21
C LEU A 73 -3.98 -6.46 -1.12
N VAL A 74 -5.18 -5.95 -1.36
CA VAL A 74 -6.41 -6.76 -1.42
C VAL A 74 -6.99 -6.72 -2.82
N GLY A 75 -7.33 -7.89 -3.35
CA GLY A 75 -8.10 -8.02 -4.59
C GLY A 75 -7.87 -9.36 -5.27
N SER A 76 -8.93 -9.99 -5.78
CA SER A 76 -8.84 -11.32 -6.39
C SER A 76 -8.36 -11.31 -7.85
N GLY A 77 -8.39 -10.14 -8.50
CA GLY A 77 -8.12 -9.96 -9.93
C GLY A 77 -6.70 -10.34 -10.37
N PRO A 78 -6.51 -10.85 -11.60
CA PRO A 78 -5.19 -11.24 -12.10
C PRO A 78 -4.16 -10.10 -12.08
N LEU A 79 -4.60 -8.87 -12.34
CA LEU A 79 -3.74 -7.68 -12.33
C LEU A 79 -3.26 -7.34 -10.92
N VAL A 80 -4.11 -7.49 -9.88
CA VAL A 80 -3.71 -7.25 -8.48
C VAL A 80 -2.65 -8.26 -8.05
N ARG A 81 -2.82 -9.54 -8.43
CA ARG A 81 -1.80 -10.58 -8.20
C ARG A 81 -0.49 -10.27 -8.92
N LEU A 82 -0.57 -9.82 -10.17
CA LEU A 82 0.60 -9.43 -10.96
C LEU A 82 1.33 -8.26 -10.30
N LEU A 83 0.61 -7.25 -9.81
CA LEU A 83 1.18 -6.12 -9.08
C LEU A 83 1.94 -6.61 -7.84
N ALA A 84 1.28 -7.36 -6.96
CA ALA A 84 1.90 -7.85 -5.72
C ALA A 84 3.18 -8.66 -5.98
N ASN A 85 3.16 -9.54 -6.98
CA ASN A 85 4.34 -10.33 -7.37
C ASN A 85 5.45 -9.47 -7.99
N SER A 86 5.09 -8.43 -8.74
CA SER A 86 6.05 -7.53 -9.38
C SER A 86 6.81 -6.68 -8.36
N MET A 87 6.15 -6.21 -7.29
CA MET A 87 6.77 -5.35 -6.28
C MET A 87 8.00 -5.99 -5.59
N GLY A 88 8.02 -7.32 -5.45
CA GLY A 88 9.17 -8.05 -4.90
C GLY A 88 10.37 -8.16 -5.84
N GLN A 89 10.24 -7.75 -7.11
CA GLN A 89 11.37 -7.74 -8.06
C GLN A 89 12.26 -6.53 -7.80
N GLN A 90 13.58 -6.71 -7.90
CA GLN A 90 14.57 -5.65 -7.65
C GLN A 90 14.33 -4.38 -8.48
N GLN A 91 13.92 -4.54 -9.74
CA GLN A 91 13.62 -3.43 -10.66
C GLN A 91 12.35 -2.63 -10.30
N TYR A 92 11.49 -3.17 -9.43
CA TYR A 92 10.28 -2.54 -8.91
C TYR A 92 10.37 -2.28 -7.40
N GLY A 93 11.58 -2.40 -6.85
CA GLY A 93 11.92 -2.00 -5.50
C GLY A 93 12.21 -3.12 -4.50
N GLY A 94 11.99 -4.37 -4.87
CA GLY A 94 12.31 -5.50 -3.99
C GLY A 94 11.50 -5.51 -2.69
N VAL A 95 10.37 -4.80 -2.67
CA VAL A 95 9.52 -4.66 -1.48
C VAL A 95 8.57 -5.84 -1.41
N LYS A 96 8.52 -6.48 -0.24
CA LYS A 96 7.53 -7.51 0.01
C LYS A 96 6.16 -6.85 0.27
N VAL A 97 5.22 -7.11 -0.62
CA VAL A 97 3.82 -6.73 -0.43
C VAL A 97 3.01 -8.00 -0.25
N GLU A 98 2.28 -8.09 0.86
CA GLU A 98 1.42 -9.24 1.12
C GLU A 98 0.12 -9.08 0.34
N HIS A 99 -0.41 -10.19 -0.18
CA HIS A 99 -1.59 -10.18 -1.04
C HIS A 99 -2.67 -11.08 -0.46
N PHE A 100 -3.90 -10.57 -0.40
CA PHE A 100 -5.08 -11.31 0.01
C PHE A 100 -6.21 -11.12 -1.00
N GLU A 101 -7.10 -12.10 -1.07
CA GLU A 101 -8.25 -12.04 -1.99
C GLU A 101 -9.42 -11.23 -1.41
N SER A 102 -9.48 -11.09 -0.09
CA SER A 102 -10.52 -10.33 0.61
C SER A 102 -9.97 -9.43 1.71
N LEU A 103 -10.73 -8.36 2.01
CA LEU A 103 -10.40 -7.40 3.04
C LEU A 103 -10.40 -8.05 4.44
N ASP A 104 -11.33 -8.98 4.68
CA ASP A 104 -11.39 -9.70 5.96
C ASP A 104 -10.11 -10.49 6.24
N GLN A 105 -9.56 -11.16 5.24
CA GLN A 105 -8.29 -11.89 5.37
C GLN A 105 -7.13 -10.94 5.68
N ALA A 106 -7.06 -9.81 4.99
CA ALA A 106 -6.05 -8.79 5.22
C ALA A 106 -6.13 -8.18 6.62
N LEU A 107 -7.34 -7.86 7.10
CA LEU A 107 -7.56 -7.32 8.44
C LEU A 107 -7.20 -8.33 9.53
N GLU A 108 -7.58 -9.59 9.36
CA GLU A 108 -7.24 -10.65 10.29
C GLU A 108 -5.72 -10.87 10.35
N HIS A 109 -5.04 -10.83 9.20
CA HIS A 109 -3.59 -10.87 9.13
C HIS A 109 -2.95 -9.67 9.85
N ALA A 110 -3.39 -8.45 9.53
CA ALA A 110 -2.87 -7.22 10.14
C ALA A 110 -2.97 -7.25 11.67
N LYS A 111 -4.12 -7.68 12.22
CA LYS A 111 -4.31 -7.84 13.67
C LYS A 111 -3.30 -8.78 14.29
N ARG A 112 -3.10 -9.97 13.69
CA ARG A 112 -2.10 -10.94 14.17
C ARG A 112 -0.67 -10.39 14.10
N THR A 113 -0.33 -9.63 13.07
CA THR A 113 0.99 -9.02 12.91
C THR A 113 1.24 -7.96 13.98
N LEU A 114 0.25 -7.12 14.27
CA LEU A 114 0.33 -6.12 15.34
C LEU A 114 0.45 -6.74 16.74
N GLU A 115 -0.23 -7.86 17.00
CA GLU A 115 -0.13 -8.58 18.27
C GLU A 115 1.26 -9.18 18.51
N ARG A 116 1.94 -9.64 17.45
CA ARG A 116 3.29 -10.23 17.52
C ARG A 116 4.42 -9.20 17.67
N ALA A 117 4.14 -7.95 17.35
CA ALA A 117 5.10 -6.85 17.45
C ALA A 117 5.11 -6.16 18.82
N LYS A 118 4.22 -6.56 19.73
CA LYS A 118 4.22 -6.16 21.15
C LYS A 118 5.10 -7.11 21.98
#